data_AF-A0A3E0PN78-F1
#
_entry.id   AF-A0A3E0PN78-F1
#
_cell.length_a   1.000
_cell.length_b   1.000
_cell.length_c   1.000
_cell.angle_alpha   90.00
_cell.angle_beta   90.00
_cell.angle_gamma   90.00
#
_symmetry.space_group_name_H-M   'P 1'
#
loop_
_entity.id
_entity.type
_entity.pdbx_description
1 polymer ?
#
loop_
_entity_poly.entity_id
_entity_poly.type
_entity_poly.pdbx_seq_one_letter_code
_entity_poly.pdbx_strand_id
1 'polypeptide(L)'
;MPFGIGPPELLIVLVIGVLLFGKNLPNVGRSLGKSLMEFKKGLNDIKNEVNAATYDEPPRPSANKSYAADDYDEPTAPKFEPPSQEPFAPPSHDPDATSSDSEQSAQA
;
A
#
# COMPACT_ATOMS: atom_id res chain seq x y z
N MET A 1 23.14 30.13 -1.06
CA MET A 1 22.61 30.58 -2.37
C MET A 1 21.56 29.57 -2.82
N PRO A 2 20.24 29.85 -2.70
CA PRO A 2 19.22 28.85 -3.01
C PRO A 2 18.99 28.77 -4.53
N PHE A 3 19.87 28.06 -5.24
CA PHE A 3 19.76 27.79 -6.69
C PHE A 3 19.39 26.33 -6.96
N GLY A 4 18.34 25.85 -6.32
CA GLY A 4 17.72 24.58 -6.67
C GLY A 4 16.22 24.81 -6.72
N ILE A 5 15.57 24.48 -7.83
CA ILE A 5 14.11 24.33 -7.84
C ILE A 5 13.83 23.13 -6.93
N GLY A 6 13.56 23.43 -5.67
CA GLY A 6 13.24 22.43 -4.68
C GLY A 6 11.76 22.09 -4.70
N PRO A 7 11.36 21.08 -3.92
CA PRO A 7 9.96 20.81 -3.64
C PRO A 7 9.16 22.06 -3.19
N PRO A 8 9.71 23.00 -2.36
CA PRO A 8 9.00 24.21 -1.96
C PRO A 8 8.65 25.14 -3.13
N GLU A 9 9.58 25.39 -4.05
CA GLU A 9 9.37 26.24 -5.21
C GLU A 9 8.30 25.65 -6.15
N LEU A 10 8.34 24.33 -6.37
CA LEU A 10 7.29 23.63 -7.14
C LEU A 10 5.91 23.76 -6.48
N LEU A 11 5.84 23.70 -5.15
CA LEU A 11 4.58 23.85 -4.41
C LEU A 11 3.99 25.26 -4.62
N ILE A 12 4.82 26.31 -4.58
CA ILE A 12 4.39 27.70 -4.84
C ILE A 12 3.83 27.82 -6.27
N VAL A 13 4.53 27.28 -7.27
CA VAL A 13 4.05 27.29 -8.66
C VAL A 13 2.73 26.52 -8.79
N LEU A 14 2.60 25.39 -8.11
CA LEU A 14 1.37 24.59 -8.09
C LEU A 14 0.20 25.37 -7.46
N VAL A 15 0.43 26.09 -6.35
CA VAL A 15 -0.58 26.95 -5.73
C VAL A 15 -1.03 28.05 -6.70
N ILE A 16 -0.10 28.70 -7.41
CA ILE A 16 -0.44 29.71 -8.43
C ILE A 16 -1.26 29.07 -9.56
N GLY A 17 -0.87 27.88 -10.03
CA GLY A 17 -1.64 27.13 -11.02
C GLY A 17 -3.06 26.81 -10.53
N VAL A 18 -3.21 26.39 -9.28
CA VAL A 18 -4.53 26.13 -8.67
C VAL A 18 -5.33 27.42 -8.53
N LEU A 19 -4.73 28.58 -8.26
CA LEU A 19 -5.46 29.85 -8.21
C LEU A 19 -5.94 30.29 -9.60
N LEU A 20 -5.17 30.05 -10.66
CA LEU A 20 -5.54 30.40 -12.03
C LEU A 20 -6.62 29.46 -12.59
N PHE A 21 -6.45 28.15 -12.40
CA PHE A 21 -7.33 27.14 -12.98
C PHE A 21 -8.45 26.70 -12.04
N GLY A 22 -8.27 26.84 -10.73
CA GLY A 22 -9.22 26.46 -9.68
C GLY A 22 -9.67 25.01 -9.81
N LYS A 23 -10.99 24.84 -9.85
CA LYS A 23 -11.67 23.55 -9.98
C LYS A 23 -11.44 22.88 -11.35
N ASN A 24 -10.91 23.60 -12.33
CA ASN A 24 -10.64 23.07 -13.67
C ASN A 24 -9.27 22.39 -13.77
N LEU A 25 -8.35 22.63 -12.84
CA LEU A 25 -7.03 21.97 -12.79
C LEU A 25 -7.10 20.44 -12.90
N PRO A 26 -7.96 19.72 -12.14
CA PRO A 26 -8.09 18.26 -12.27
C PRO A 26 -8.73 17.81 -13.59
N ASN A 27 -9.40 18.69 -14.33
CA ASN A 27 -9.92 18.39 -15.66
C ASN A 27 -8.80 18.54 -16.71
N VAL A 28 -8.06 19.65 -16.65
CA VAL A 28 -6.88 19.91 -17.50
C VAL A 28 -5.79 18.85 -17.30
N GLY A 29 -5.51 18.47 -16.06
CA GLY A 29 -4.55 17.39 -15.78
C GLY A 29 -5.01 16.03 -16.34
N ARG A 30 -6.32 15.74 -16.32
CA ARG A 30 -6.86 14.51 -16.91
C ARG A 30 -6.79 14.52 -18.43
N SER A 31 -7.08 15.64 -19.09
CA SER A 31 -7.00 15.73 -20.55
C SER A 31 -5.55 15.64 -21.04
N LEU A 32 -4.61 16.33 -20.38
CA LEU A 32 -3.17 16.23 -20.64
C LEU A 32 -2.63 14.83 -20.32
N GLY A 33 -3.08 14.21 -19.23
CA GLY A 33 -2.67 12.85 -18.87
C GLY A 33 -3.09 11.82 -19.91
N LYS A 34 -4.32 11.95 -20.44
CA LYS A 34 -4.81 11.09 -21.53
C LYS A 34 -3.99 11.27 -22.81
N SER A 35 -3.71 12.51 -23.23
CA SER A 35 -2.91 12.77 -24.44
C SER A 35 -1.49 12.25 -24.29
N LEU A 36 -0.86 12.40 -23.12
CA LEU A 36 0.48 11.86 -22.85
C LEU A 36 0.48 10.33 -22.82
N MET A 37 -0.58 9.70 -22.31
CA MET A 37 -0.72 8.24 -22.26
C MET A 37 -0.87 7.65 -23.67
N GLU A 38 -1.71 8.25 -24.51
CA GLU A 38 -1.88 7.85 -25.91
C GLU A 38 -0.60 8.09 -26.72
N PHE A 39 0.08 9.22 -26.50
CA PHE A 39 1.38 9.51 -27.12
C PHE A 39 2.43 8.46 -26.72
N LYS A 40 2.53 8.11 -25.43
CA LYS A 40 3.45 7.07 -24.95
C LYS A 40 3.14 5.70 -25.56
N LYS A 41 1.86 5.36 -25.74
CA LYS A 41 1.45 4.13 -26.40
C LYS A 41 1.89 4.11 -27.86
N GLY A 42 1.63 5.18 -28.62
CA GLY A 42 2.07 5.30 -30.01
C GLY A 42 3.60 5.20 -30.15
N LEU A 43 4.36 5.86 -29.26
CA LEU A 43 5.82 5.74 -29.26
C LEU A 43 6.31 4.31 -28.97
N ASN A 44 5.64 3.58 -28.06
CA ASN A 44 5.98 2.19 -27.78
C ASN A 44 5.67 1.27 -28.96
N ASP A 45 4.54 1.49 -29.64
CA ASP A 45 4.15 0.71 -30.82
C ASP A 45 5.17 0.91 -31.96
N ILE A 46 5.57 2.15 -32.23
CA ILE A 46 6.63 2.47 -33.21
C ILE A 46 7.96 1.83 -32.79
N LYS A 47 8.33 1.90 -31.51
CA LYS A 47 9.55 1.25 -31.02
C LYS A 47 9.50 -0.26 -31.25
N ASN A 48 8.36 -0.91 -31.01
CA ASN A 48 8.20 -2.35 -31.22
C ASN A 48 8.28 -2.71 -32.71
N GLU A 49 7.67 -1.91 -33.59
CA GLU A 49 7.74 -2.10 -35.04
C GLU A 49 9.17 -1.95 -35.58
N VAL A 50 9.91 -0.94 -35.13
CA VAL A 50 11.31 -0.75 -35.51
C VAL A 50 12.20 -1.90 -35.03
N ASN A 51 11.97 -2.40 -33.81
CA ASN A 51 12.72 -3.56 -33.29
C ASN A 51 12.38 -4.85 -34.06
N ALA A 52 11.10 -5.08 -34.39
CA ALA A 52 10.66 -6.23 -35.17
C ALA A 52 11.16 -6.18 -36.63
N ALA A 53 11.27 -4.98 -37.23
CA ALA A 53 11.82 -4.81 -38.56
C ALA A 53 13.35 -4.97 -38.62
N THR A 54 14.04 -4.83 -37.48
CA THR A 54 15.52 -4.91 -37.40
C THR A 54 16.02 -6.28 -36.95
N TYR A 55 15.21 -7.07 -36.25
CA TYR A 55 15.58 -8.41 -35.79
C TYR A 55 14.44 -9.42 -35.97
N ASP A 56 14.71 -10.45 -36.76
CA ASP A 56 13.87 -11.65 -36.97
C ASP A 56 13.94 -12.58 -35.73
N GLU A 57 13.50 -12.09 -34.56
CA GLU A 57 13.41 -12.88 -33.32
C GLU A 57 11.96 -13.34 -33.08
N PRO A 58 11.71 -14.64 -32.78
CA PRO A 58 10.37 -15.18 -32.60
C PRO A 58 9.61 -14.46 -31.47
N PRO A 59 8.26 -14.39 -31.56
CA PRO A 59 7.45 -13.55 -30.70
C PRO A 59 7.55 -14.03 -29.26
N ARG A 60 8.25 -13.28 -28.41
CA ARG A 60 8.09 -13.47 -26.97
C ARG A 60 6.68 -13.02 -26.63
N PRO A 61 5.88 -13.87 -25.96
CA PRO A 61 4.55 -13.48 -25.55
C PRO A 61 4.69 -12.19 -24.73
N SER A 62 4.02 -11.14 -25.21
CA SER A 62 3.85 -9.90 -24.48
C SER A 62 3.23 -10.27 -23.14
N ALA A 63 4.08 -10.42 -22.14
CA ALA A 63 3.67 -10.46 -20.76
C ALA A 63 3.00 -9.11 -20.54
N ASN A 64 1.67 -9.14 -20.57
CA ASN A 64 0.82 -8.13 -19.99
C ASN A 64 1.41 -7.83 -18.60
N LYS A 65 2.23 -6.78 -18.49
CA LYS A 65 2.61 -6.15 -17.22
C LYS A 65 1.40 -5.37 -16.69
N SER A 66 0.24 -6.02 -16.64
CA SER A 66 -0.64 -5.86 -15.50
C SER A 66 -0.04 -6.79 -14.46
N TYR A 67 0.21 -6.26 -13.27
CA TYR A 67 0.92 -6.93 -12.17
C TYR A 67 2.45 -7.03 -12.37
N ALA A 68 3.15 -5.91 -12.19
CA ALA A 68 4.01 -5.91 -11.01
C ALA A 68 2.99 -5.93 -9.87
N ALA A 69 2.62 -7.07 -9.25
CA ALA A 69 3.55 -7.94 -8.53
C ALA A 69 4.64 -7.03 -7.98
N ASP A 70 4.17 -6.07 -7.18
CA ASP A 70 4.97 -5.55 -6.11
C ASP A 70 5.77 -6.73 -5.55
N ASP A 71 7.05 -6.45 -5.45
CA ASP A 71 7.98 -7.06 -4.53
C ASP A 71 7.44 -6.84 -3.10
N TYR A 72 6.28 -7.43 -2.79
CA TYR A 72 5.90 -7.70 -1.43
C TYR A 72 6.75 -8.90 -1.06
N ASP A 73 7.78 -8.70 -0.26
CA ASP A 73 8.14 -9.72 0.72
C ASP A 73 6.83 -10.21 1.31
N GLU A 74 6.39 -11.41 0.94
CA GLU A 74 5.17 -12.01 1.48
C GLU A 74 5.34 -11.94 2.99
N PRO A 75 4.57 -11.10 3.72
CA PRO A 75 4.72 -11.06 5.15
C PRO A 75 4.34 -12.45 5.61
N THR A 76 5.35 -13.23 6.03
CA THR A 76 5.20 -14.51 6.70
C THR A 76 4.62 -14.20 8.08
N ALA A 77 3.39 -13.67 8.08
CA ALA A 77 2.62 -13.51 9.28
C ALA A 77 2.40 -14.93 9.80
N PRO A 78 2.88 -15.25 11.01
CA PRO A 78 2.67 -16.56 11.59
C PRO A 78 1.19 -16.90 11.53
N LYS A 79 0.87 -18.08 11.01
CA LYS A 79 -0.49 -18.61 11.01
C LYS A 79 -1.00 -18.54 12.45
N PHE A 80 -1.98 -17.66 12.71
CA PHE A 80 -2.63 -17.61 14.01
C PHE A 80 -3.41 -18.91 14.20
N GLU A 81 -2.88 -19.80 15.02
CA GLU A 81 -3.60 -20.95 15.54
C GLU A 81 -4.38 -20.47 16.76
N PRO A 82 -5.73 -20.40 16.70
CA PRO A 82 -6.51 -20.04 17.87
C PRO A 82 -6.26 -21.10 18.96
N PRO A 83 -5.99 -20.72 20.22
CA PRO A 83 -5.81 -21.68 21.29
C PRO A 83 -7.04 -22.58 21.35
N SER A 84 -6.84 -23.89 21.31
CA SER A 84 -7.88 -24.87 21.60
C SER A 84 -8.51 -24.50 22.94
N GLN A 85 -9.70 -23.92 22.91
CA GLN A 85 -10.49 -23.71 24.12
C GLN A 85 -10.82 -25.10 24.65
N GLU A 86 -10.04 -25.60 25.61
CA GLU A 86 -10.51 -26.67 26.47
C GLU A 86 -11.81 -26.15 27.10
N PRO A 87 -12.94 -26.87 26.91
CA PRO A 87 -14.21 -26.47 27.51
C PRO A 87 -14.00 -26.26 28.99
N PHE A 88 -14.13 -25.00 29.42
CA PHE A 88 -14.05 -24.62 30.82
C PHE A 88 -15.14 -25.38 31.56
N ALA A 89 -14.77 -26.49 32.21
CA ALA A 89 -15.68 -27.24 33.05
C ALA A 89 -16.14 -26.29 34.16
N PRO A 90 -17.44 -26.01 34.29
CA PRO A 90 -17.91 -25.12 35.34
C PRO A 90 -17.51 -25.71 36.70
N PRO A 91 -16.95 -24.90 37.62
CA PRO A 91 -16.55 -25.40 38.92
C PRO A 91 -17.78 -25.94 39.63
N SER A 92 -17.74 -27.23 39.97
CA SER A 92 -18.72 -27.88 40.84
C SER A 92 -18.73 -27.14 42.18
N HIS A 93 -19.90 -26.60 42.51
CA HIS A 93 -20.19 -25.90 43.73
C HIS A 93 -20.17 -26.89 44.91
N ASP A 94 -19.23 -26.76 45.83
CA ASP A 94 -19.34 -27.32 47.19
C ASP A 94 -19.44 -26.15 48.18
N PRO A 95 -20.62 -25.87 48.76
CA PRO A 95 -20.79 -24.88 49.79
C PRO A 95 -20.64 -25.54 51.16
N ASP A 96 -19.43 -25.95 51.54
CA ASP A 96 -19.18 -26.38 52.91
C ASP A 96 -17.69 -26.25 53.30
N ALA A 97 -17.44 -25.96 54.59
CA ALA A 97 -16.20 -25.46 55.21
C ALA A 97 -15.97 -23.95 54.98
N THR A 98 -16.58 -23.03 55.72
CA THR A 98 -16.50 -22.85 57.19
C THR A 98 -15.06 -22.91 57.73
N SER A 99 -14.71 -21.78 58.36
CA SER A 99 -13.83 -21.60 59.53
C SER A 99 -12.33 -21.34 59.35
N SER A 100 -11.90 -20.29 60.07
CA SER A 100 -10.57 -20.10 60.68
C SER A 100 -9.49 -19.63 59.70
N ASP A 101 -8.74 -18.54 59.86
CA ASP A 101 -8.23 -17.80 61.02
C ASP A 101 -7.87 -16.38 60.52
N SER A 102 -8.41 -15.28 61.06
CA SER A 102 -7.76 -14.48 62.11
C SER A 102 -6.29 -14.80 62.36
N GLU A 103 -5.36 -13.97 61.88
CA GLU A 103 -4.31 -13.37 62.74
C GLU A 103 -3.35 -12.44 61.97
N GLN A 104 -3.31 -11.20 62.46
CA GLN A 104 -2.10 -10.43 62.77
C GLN A 104 -1.08 -10.15 61.65
N SER A 105 -0.97 -8.88 61.25
CA SER A 105 0.05 -7.92 61.75
C SER A 105 0.91 -7.52 60.55
N ALA A 106 0.99 -6.29 60.05
CA ALA A 106 1.04 -4.98 60.69
C ALA A 106 2.10 -4.92 61.80
N GLN A 107 3.37 -4.84 61.36
CA GLN A 107 4.47 -4.14 62.01
C GLN A 107 5.63 -4.10 61.00
N ALA A 108 6.06 -2.90 60.59
CA ALA A 108 6.95 -1.98 61.31
C ALA A 108 8.42 -2.33 61.05
#